data_AF-A0A1X7DZ19-F1
#
_entry.id   AF-A0A1X7DZ19-F1
#
_cell.length_a   1.000
_cell.length_b   1.000
_cell.length_c   1.000
_cell.angle_alpha   90.00
_cell.angle_beta   90.00
_cell.angle_gamma   90.00
#
_symmetry.space_group_name_H-M   'P 1'
#
loop_
_entity.id
_entity.type
_entity.pdbx_description
1 polymer ?
#
loop_
_entity_poly.entity_id
_entity_poly.type
_entity_poly.pdbx_seq_one_letter_code
_entity_poly.pdbx_strand_id
1 'polypeptide(L)'
;MDKLVNLASLPKEEAIAQVFNLARDVFRQKDVFDEVWEETRSAFINKHLPKACGQSDEEFGELTEAACDAFDAGFEKAFSDVQPAATLDRVSDMLNDESAAAWQVFNVLAFMVEAVADDTPDGLPIRCTLVNLREQVEKLATNLMGLVHNAKLETGGADHA
;
A
#
# COMPACT_ATOMS: atom_id res chain seq x y z
N MET A 1 12.04 1.82 18.97
CA MET A 1 11.42 1.28 20.20
C MET A 1 10.03 1.90 20.26
N ASP A 2 9.06 1.27 19.62
CA ASP A 2 7.70 1.81 19.58
C ASP A 2 7.05 1.71 20.96
N LYS A 3 6.37 2.79 21.34
CA LYS A 3 5.70 2.91 22.62
C LYS A 3 4.55 1.89 22.67
N LEU A 4 4.66 0.87 23.53
CA LEU A 4 3.56 -0.06 23.79
C LEU A 4 2.34 0.73 24.30
N VAL A 5 1.33 0.88 23.46
CA VAL A 5 0.07 1.53 23.83
C VAL A 5 -0.81 0.51 24.54
N ASN A 6 -1.30 0.86 25.74
CA ASN A 6 -2.26 0.03 26.45
C ASN A 6 -3.65 0.16 25.81
N LEU A 7 -4.03 -0.79 24.95
CA LEU A 7 -5.32 -0.83 24.26
C LEU A 7 -6.53 -0.74 25.20
N ALA A 8 -6.40 -1.25 26.43
CA ALA A 8 -7.46 -1.22 27.42
C ALA A 8 -7.73 0.17 28.01
N SER A 9 -6.85 1.14 27.75
CA SER A 9 -7.01 2.54 28.18
C SER A 9 -7.70 3.43 27.14
N LEU A 10 -8.00 2.91 25.96
CA LEU A 10 -8.62 3.66 24.87
C LEU A 10 -10.14 3.48 24.81
N PRO A 11 -10.88 4.48 24.30
CA PRO A 11 -12.26 4.31 23.88
C PRO A 11 -12.40 3.13 22.91
N LYS A 12 -13.52 2.40 22.99
CA LYS A 12 -13.74 1.15 22.25
C LYS A 12 -13.48 1.27 20.74
N GLU A 13 -13.95 2.34 20.11
CA GLU A 13 -13.80 2.56 18.66
C GLU A 13 -12.34 2.84 18.27
N GLU A 14 -11.61 3.60 19.08
CA GLU A 14 -10.18 3.85 18.89
C GLU A 14 -9.34 2.60 19.15
N ALA A 15 -9.70 1.80 20.17
CA ALA A 15 -9.05 0.52 20.46
C ALA A 15 -9.23 -0.46 19.30
N ILE A 16 -10.42 -0.55 18.72
CA ILE A 16 -10.69 -1.41 17.54
C ILE A 16 -9.89 -0.93 16.33
N ALA A 17 -9.88 0.38 16.05
CA ALA A 17 -9.10 0.94 14.95
C ALA A 17 -7.60 0.69 15.13
N GLN A 18 -7.09 0.79 16.37
CA GLN A 18 -5.69 0.55 16.66
C GLN A 18 -5.32 -0.93 16.56
N VAL A 19 -6.18 -1.85 17.02
CA VAL A 19 -6.01 -3.30 16.81
C VAL A 19 -6.02 -3.65 15.33
N PHE A 20 -6.93 -3.06 14.55
CA PHE A 20 -6.99 -3.26 13.10
C PHE A 20 -5.69 -2.80 12.43
N ASN A 21 -5.19 -1.61 12.76
CA ASN A 21 -3.94 -1.09 12.20
C ASN A 21 -2.72 -1.92 12.62
N LEU A 22 -2.64 -2.33 13.89
CA LEU A 22 -1.59 -3.20 14.41
C LEU A 22 -1.62 -4.58 13.72
N ALA A 23 -2.79 -5.21 13.61
CA ALA A 23 -2.95 -6.49 12.93
C ALA A 23 -2.56 -6.37 11.45
N ARG A 24 -2.99 -5.32 10.77
CA ARG A 24 -2.60 -5.03 9.38
C ARG A 24 -1.08 -4.88 9.23
N ASP A 25 -0.41 -4.22 10.18
CA ASP A 25 1.03 -4.01 10.12
C ASP A 25 1.83 -5.26 10.53
N VAL A 26 1.28 -6.10 11.42
CA VAL A 26 1.79 -7.42 11.76
C VAL A 26 1.71 -8.37 10.56
N PHE A 27 0.57 -8.41 9.87
CA PHE A 27 0.40 -9.21 8.65
C PHE A 27 1.25 -8.73 7.46
N ARG A 28 1.96 -7.61 7.59
CA ARG A 28 2.96 -7.13 6.61
C ARG A 28 4.38 -7.60 6.92
N GLN A 29 4.63 -8.18 8.09
CA GLN A 29 5.94 -8.68 8.51
C GLN A 29 6.01 -10.19 8.29
N LYS A 30 6.89 -10.63 7.38
CA LYS A 30 7.08 -12.06 7.05
C LYS A 30 7.44 -12.88 8.29
N ASP A 31 8.22 -12.28 9.17
CA ASP A 31 8.82 -12.86 10.38
C ASP A 31 7.77 -13.30 11.42
N VAL A 32 6.60 -12.62 11.47
CA VAL A 32 5.52 -12.99 12.39
C VAL A 32 4.77 -14.23 11.90
N PHE A 33 4.72 -14.43 10.59
CA PHE A 33 4.14 -15.65 10.04
C PHE A 33 5.03 -16.85 10.32
N ASP A 34 6.36 -16.71 10.27
CA ASP A 34 7.30 -17.78 10.57
C ASP A 34 7.07 -18.39 11.98
N GLU A 35 6.65 -17.58 12.97
CA GLU A 35 6.36 -18.03 14.34
C GLU A 35 5.11 -18.92 14.45
N VAL A 36 4.11 -18.70 13.59
CA VAL A 36 2.84 -19.47 13.57
C VAL A 36 2.72 -20.38 12.34
N TRP A 37 3.75 -20.40 11.49
CA TRP A 37 3.77 -21.04 10.19
C TRP A 37 3.59 -22.54 10.29
N GLU A 38 4.42 -23.17 11.13
CA GLU A 38 4.43 -24.61 11.35
C GLU A 38 3.10 -25.12 11.94
N GLU A 39 2.50 -24.36 12.87
CA GLU A 39 1.22 -24.70 13.48
C GLU A 39 0.07 -24.58 12.46
N THR A 40 0.08 -23.51 11.66
CA THR A 40 -0.94 -23.25 10.63
C THR A 40 -0.89 -24.30 9.51
N ARG A 41 0.31 -24.60 8.99
CA ARG A 41 0.53 -25.63 7.98
C ARG A 41 0.11 -27.00 8.50
N SER A 42 0.57 -27.38 9.70
CA SER A 42 0.22 -28.66 10.30
C SER A 42 -1.29 -28.81 10.53
N ALA A 43 -1.97 -27.76 11.00
CA ALA A 43 -3.42 -27.77 11.18
C ALA A 43 -4.17 -27.93 9.85
N PHE A 44 -3.70 -27.26 8.78
CA PHE A 44 -4.29 -27.39 7.45
C PHE A 44 -4.11 -28.80 6.89
N ILE A 45 -2.88 -29.34 6.90
CA ILE A 45 -2.57 -30.68 6.41
C ILE A 45 -3.35 -31.73 7.19
N ASN A 46 -3.36 -31.67 8.53
CA ASN A 46 -4.12 -32.63 9.34
C ASN A 46 -5.63 -32.58 9.10
N LYS A 47 -6.18 -31.41 8.77
CA LYS A 47 -7.60 -31.23 8.48
C LYS A 47 -7.97 -31.74 7.08
N HIS A 48 -7.09 -31.57 6.10
CA HIS A 48 -7.39 -31.80 4.68
C HIS A 48 -6.77 -33.08 4.11
N LEU A 49 -5.85 -33.70 4.83
CA LEU A 49 -5.17 -34.94 4.46
C LEU A 49 -5.38 -36.00 5.57
N PRO A 50 -6.63 -36.41 5.85
CA PRO A 50 -6.87 -37.47 6.82
C PRO A 50 -6.15 -38.75 6.34
N LYS A 51 -5.56 -39.52 7.26
CA LYS A 51 -4.88 -40.79 6.95
C LYS A 51 -5.71 -41.61 5.96
N ALA A 52 -5.21 -41.78 4.74
CA ALA A 52 -5.93 -42.52 3.72
C ALA A 52 -5.87 -44.00 4.09
N CYS A 53 -7.05 -44.61 4.27
CA CYS A 53 -7.15 -46.02 4.56
C CYS A 53 -6.64 -46.83 3.36
N GLY A 54 -5.54 -47.56 3.51
CA GLY A 54 -4.96 -48.43 2.47
C GLY A 54 -3.65 -47.97 1.85
N GLN A 55 -3.08 -46.83 2.28
CA GLN A 55 -1.70 -46.45 1.93
C GLN A 55 -0.69 -47.05 2.91
N SER A 56 0.51 -47.34 2.42
CA SER A 56 1.66 -47.63 3.29
C SER A 56 2.15 -46.36 4.01
N ASP A 57 2.89 -46.53 5.10
CA ASP A 57 3.45 -45.41 5.86
C ASP A 57 4.41 -44.55 5.02
N GLU A 58 5.12 -45.15 4.06
CA GLU A 58 6.05 -44.48 3.15
C GLU A 58 5.31 -43.60 2.13
N GLU A 59 4.29 -44.14 1.46
CA GLU A 59 3.44 -43.40 0.52
C GLU A 59 2.68 -42.24 1.21
N PHE A 60 2.28 -42.45 2.47
CA PHE A 60 1.65 -41.40 3.27
C PHE A 60 2.65 -40.30 3.67
N GLY A 61 3.91 -40.68 3.95
CA GLY A 61 5.01 -39.75 4.21
C GLY A 61 5.30 -38.85 3.01
N GLU A 62 5.49 -39.44 1.83
CA GLU A 62 5.74 -38.71 0.58
C GLU A 62 4.59 -37.75 0.23
N LEU A 63 3.34 -38.18 0.42
CA LEU A 63 2.17 -37.34 0.20
C LEU A 63 2.11 -36.16 1.17
N THR A 64 2.49 -36.38 2.42
CA THR A 64 2.52 -35.32 3.45
C THR A 64 3.59 -34.28 3.13
N GLU A 65 4.78 -34.71 2.72
CA GLU A 65 5.88 -33.82 2.32
C GLU A 65 5.48 -32.98 1.09
N ALA A 66 4.96 -33.61 0.03
CA ALA A 66 4.51 -32.91 -1.16
C ALA A 66 3.37 -31.90 -0.88
N ALA A 67 2.49 -32.22 0.08
CA ALA A 67 1.41 -31.31 0.47
C ALA A 67 1.93 -30.12 1.29
N CYS A 68 2.95 -30.30 2.14
CA CYS A 68 3.64 -29.21 2.81
C CYS A 68 4.33 -28.27 1.81
N ASP A 69 5.08 -28.83 0.85
CA ASP A 69 5.77 -28.03 -0.19
C ASP A 69 4.78 -27.22 -1.05
N ALA A 70 3.65 -27.83 -1.42
CA ALA A 70 2.61 -27.15 -2.19
C ALA A 70 1.92 -26.03 -1.40
N PHE A 71 1.72 -26.24 -0.10
CA PHE A 71 1.17 -25.21 0.80
C PHE A 71 2.13 -24.02 0.93
N ASP A 72 3.43 -24.29 1.13
CA ASP A 72 4.47 -23.27 1.23
C ASP A 72 4.56 -22.44 -0.05
N ALA A 73 4.62 -23.09 -1.22
CA ALA A 73 4.64 -22.41 -2.51
C ALA A 73 3.38 -21.56 -2.76
N GLY A 74 2.20 -22.07 -2.37
CA GLY A 74 0.94 -21.36 -2.51
C GLY A 74 0.88 -20.09 -1.65
N PHE A 75 1.39 -20.15 -0.43
CA PHE A 75 1.46 -19.01 0.47
C PHE A 75 2.49 -17.98 0.04
N GLU A 76 3.69 -18.39 -0.37
CA GLU A 76 4.70 -17.47 -0.89
C GLU A 76 4.17 -16.68 -2.09
N LYS A 77 3.47 -17.37 -2.99
CA LYS A 77 2.81 -16.73 -4.13
C LYS A 77 1.72 -15.75 -3.70
N ALA A 78 0.82 -16.15 -2.81
CA ALA A 78 -0.23 -15.27 -2.31
C ALA A 78 0.34 -14.03 -1.60
N PHE A 79 1.42 -14.21 -0.83
CA PHE A 79 2.10 -13.11 -0.17
C PHE A 79 2.78 -12.17 -1.18
N SER A 80 3.39 -12.72 -2.23
CA SER A 80 3.98 -11.92 -3.32
C SER A 80 2.95 -11.17 -4.14
N ASP A 81 1.72 -11.68 -4.28
CA ASP A 81 0.66 -11.03 -5.04
C ASP A 81 0.01 -9.86 -4.27
N VAL A 82 -0.01 -9.93 -2.92
CA VAL A 82 -0.60 -8.90 -2.06
C VAL A 82 0.31 -7.67 -1.89
N GLN A 83 1.64 -7.85 -1.90
CA GLN A 83 2.61 -6.77 -1.67
C GLN A 83 2.60 -5.66 -2.75
N PRO A 84 2.54 -5.97 -4.06
CA PRO A 84 2.47 -4.96 -5.13
C PRO A 84 1.18 -4.15 -5.09
N ALA A 85 0.03 -4.79 -4.88
CA ALA A 85 -1.26 -4.12 -4.87
C ALA A 85 -1.38 -3.13 -3.69
N ALA A 86 -1.02 -3.56 -2.48
CA ALA A 86 -1.04 -2.68 -1.31
C ALA A 86 0.00 -1.55 -1.38
N THR A 87 1.13 -1.78 -2.05
CA THR A 87 2.13 -0.74 -2.30
C THR A 87 1.64 0.28 -3.33
N LEU A 88 1.00 -0.18 -4.40
CA LEU A 88 0.43 0.67 -5.44
C LEU A 88 -0.68 1.57 -4.88
N ASP A 89 -1.57 1.03 -4.06
CA ASP A 89 -2.63 1.80 -3.40
C ASP A 89 -2.04 2.90 -2.51
N ARG A 90 -1.02 2.57 -1.71
CA ARG A 90 -0.33 3.57 -0.87
C ARG A 90 0.35 4.66 -1.70
N VAL A 91 1.03 4.28 -2.78
CA VAL A 91 1.66 5.24 -3.69
C VAL A 91 0.60 6.11 -4.37
N SER A 92 -0.54 5.53 -4.77
CA SER A 92 -1.68 6.28 -5.31
C SER A 92 -2.21 7.30 -4.31
N ASP A 93 -2.39 6.92 -3.06
CA ASP A 93 -2.88 7.83 -2.01
C ASP A 93 -1.89 8.97 -1.77
N MET A 94 -0.61 8.66 -1.64
CA MET A 94 0.44 9.68 -1.49
C MET A 94 0.48 10.65 -2.68
N LEU A 95 0.40 10.15 -3.91
CA LEU A 95 0.39 11.01 -5.10
C LEU A 95 -0.88 11.85 -5.21
N ASN A 96 -2.02 11.35 -4.74
CA ASN A 96 -3.27 12.12 -4.67
C ASN A 96 -3.15 13.25 -3.65
N ASP A 97 -2.62 12.98 -2.45
CA ASP A 97 -2.41 13.99 -1.41
C ASP A 97 -1.45 15.09 -1.88
N GLU A 98 -0.33 14.70 -2.51
CA GLU A 98 0.64 15.65 -3.06
C GLU A 98 0.07 16.45 -4.22
N SER A 99 -0.76 15.85 -5.09
CA SER A 99 -1.46 16.57 -6.15
C SER A 99 -2.46 17.58 -5.58
N ALA A 100 -3.22 17.20 -4.54
CA ALA A 100 -4.15 18.10 -3.86
C ALA A 100 -3.42 19.30 -3.21
N ALA A 101 -2.29 19.06 -2.56
CA ALA A 101 -1.44 20.11 -2.01
C ALA A 101 -0.91 21.05 -3.10
N ALA A 102 -0.47 20.50 -4.25
CA ALA A 102 -0.04 21.30 -5.39
C ALA A 102 -1.18 22.17 -5.93
N TRP A 103 -2.39 21.65 -6.06
CA TRP A 103 -3.56 22.46 -6.47
C TRP A 103 -3.90 23.58 -5.50
N GLN A 104 -3.73 23.33 -4.20
CA GLN A 104 -3.93 24.38 -3.20
C GLN A 104 -2.92 25.52 -3.40
N VAL A 105 -1.64 25.21 -3.61
CA VAL A 105 -0.60 26.20 -3.88
C VAL A 105 -0.88 26.95 -5.19
N PHE A 106 -1.31 26.23 -6.25
CA PHE A 106 -1.74 26.85 -7.50
C PHE A 106 -2.84 27.89 -7.27
N ASN A 107 -3.87 27.56 -6.50
CA ASN A 107 -4.98 28.46 -6.22
C ASN A 107 -4.54 29.71 -5.44
N VAL A 108 -3.64 29.55 -4.47
CA VAL A 108 -3.05 30.68 -3.74
C VAL A 108 -2.24 31.57 -4.68
N LEU A 109 -1.40 30.99 -5.54
CA LEU A 109 -0.62 31.74 -6.51
C LEU A 109 -1.52 32.45 -7.53
N ALA A 110 -2.60 31.81 -7.98
CA ALA A 110 -3.60 32.43 -8.85
C ALA A 110 -4.22 33.67 -8.19
N PHE A 111 -4.61 33.56 -6.92
CA PHE A 111 -5.10 34.71 -6.16
C PHE A 111 -4.03 35.81 -6.03
N MET A 112 -2.78 35.45 -5.71
CA MET A 112 -1.71 36.42 -5.57
C MET A 112 -1.43 37.17 -6.88
N VAL A 113 -1.41 36.47 -8.03
CA VAL A 113 -1.21 37.07 -9.36
C VAL A 113 -2.25 38.15 -9.69
N GLU A 114 -3.49 37.95 -9.26
CA GLU A 114 -4.57 38.93 -9.45
C GLU A 114 -4.52 40.09 -8.43
N ALA A 115 -3.89 39.86 -7.27
CA ALA A 115 -3.81 40.83 -6.18
C ALA A 115 -2.60 41.79 -6.29
N VAL A 116 -1.51 41.39 -6.95
CA VAL A 116 -0.35 42.27 -7.19
C VAL A 116 -0.51 43.12 -8.45
N ALA A 117 0.01 44.35 -8.40
CA ALA A 117 0.11 45.23 -9.55
C ALA A 117 1.02 44.63 -10.63
N ASP A 118 0.86 45.11 -11.87
CA ASP A 118 1.76 44.75 -12.96
C ASP A 118 3.20 45.21 -12.68
N ASP A 119 4.15 44.41 -13.18
CA ASP A 119 5.57 44.69 -13.03
C ASP A 119 5.94 45.97 -13.79
N THR A 120 6.77 46.81 -13.17
CA THR A 120 7.27 48.04 -13.79
C THR A 120 8.66 47.82 -14.38
N PRO A 121 9.09 48.60 -15.39
CA PRO A 121 10.40 48.44 -16.02
C PRO A 121 11.59 48.57 -15.06
N ASP A 122 11.43 49.39 -14.02
CA ASP A 122 12.46 49.66 -12.99
C ASP A 122 12.20 48.87 -11.68
N GLY A 123 11.15 48.05 -11.64
CA GLY A 123 10.71 47.31 -10.47
C GLY A 123 11.15 45.84 -10.46
N LEU A 124 10.88 45.15 -9.34
CA LEU A 124 11.07 43.70 -9.26
C LEU A 124 9.97 42.98 -10.05
N PRO A 125 10.27 41.89 -10.77
CA PRO A 125 9.31 41.16 -11.61
C PRO A 125 8.47 40.19 -10.77
N ILE A 126 7.74 40.74 -9.80
CA ILE A 126 6.97 39.97 -8.81
C ILE A 126 5.82 39.24 -9.50
N ARG A 127 5.03 39.94 -10.32
CA ARG A 127 3.84 39.35 -10.97
C ARG A 127 4.26 38.28 -11.98
N CYS A 128 5.24 38.55 -12.83
CA CYS A 128 5.79 37.59 -13.77
C CYS A 128 6.33 36.33 -13.06
N THR A 129 7.02 36.50 -11.93
CA THR A 129 7.53 35.38 -11.13
C THR A 129 6.39 34.54 -10.56
N LEU A 130 5.34 35.17 -10.02
CA LEU A 130 4.18 34.46 -9.49
C LEU A 130 3.41 33.70 -10.58
N VAL A 131 3.26 34.28 -11.79
CA VAL A 131 2.67 33.59 -12.94
C VAL A 131 3.48 32.35 -13.31
N ASN A 132 4.81 32.48 -13.42
CA ASN A 132 5.69 31.35 -13.75
C ASN A 132 5.63 30.24 -12.69
N LEU A 133 5.58 30.60 -11.41
CA LEU A 133 5.44 29.62 -10.33
C LEU A 133 4.08 28.93 -10.38
N ARG A 134 3.01 29.67 -10.67
CA ARG A 134 1.66 29.11 -10.81
C ARG A 134 1.62 28.05 -11.91
N GLU A 135 2.14 28.36 -13.09
CA GLU A 135 2.18 27.42 -14.23
C GLU A 135 3.02 26.17 -13.94
N GLN A 136 4.14 26.33 -13.23
CA GLN A 136 4.96 25.20 -12.81
C GLN A 136 4.22 24.27 -11.83
N VAL A 137 3.48 24.83 -10.89
CA VAL A 137 2.69 24.07 -9.91
C VAL A 137 1.49 23.38 -10.58
N GLU A 138 0.84 24.01 -11.55
CA GLU A 138 -0.23 23.39 -12.37
C GLU A 138 0.29 22.15 -13.10
N LYS A 139 1.45 22.29 -13.76
CA LYS A 139 2.11 21.19 -14.46
C LYS A 139 2.49 20.07 -13.51
N LEU A 140 3.02 20.40 -12.33
CA LEU A 140 3.33 19.40 -11.30
C LEU A 140 2.08 18.64 -10.86
N ALA A 141 1.00 19.35 -10.50
CA ALA A 141 -0.24 18.74 -10.04
C ALA A 141 -0.84 17.79 -11.09
N THR A 142 -0.82 18.21 -12.36
CA THR A 142 -1.29 17.42 -13.51
C THR A 142 -0.43 16.18 -13.74
N ASN A 143 0.90 16.31 -13.67
CA ASN A 143 1.81 15.19 -13.84
C ASN A 143 1.65 14.14 -12.73
N LEU A 144 1.46 14.56 -11.48
CA LEU A 144 1.23 13.66 -10.35
C LEU A 144 -0.06 12.84 -10.55
N MET A 145 -1.15 13.48 -10.99
CA MET A 145 -2.39 12.76 -11.34
C MET A 145 -2.21 11.82 -12.52
N GLY A 146 -1.44 12.22 -13.54
CA GLY A 146 -1.13 11.38 -14.70
C GLY A 146 -0.37 10.10 -14.31
N LEU A 147 0.57 10.20 -13.37
CA LEU A 147 1.32 9.05 -12.86
C LEU A 147 0.39 8.05 -12.14
N VAL A 148 -0.55 8.52 -11.32
CA VAL A 148 -1.55 7.66 -10.66
C VAL A 148 -2.42 6.94 -11.69
N HIS A 149 -2.88 7.65 -12.72
CA HIS A 149 -3.74 7.08 -13.75
C HIS A 149 -3.02 5.98 -14.54
N ASN A 150 -1.77 6.24 -14.96
CA ASN A 150 -0.97 5.28 -15.73
C ASN A 150 -0.61 4.04 -14.91
N ALA A 151 -0.22 4.23 -13.64
CA ALA A 151 0.11 3.13 -12.74
C ALA A 151 -1.07 2.15 -12.56
N LYS A 152 -2.31 2.68 -12.46
CA LYS A 152 -3.52 1.85 -12.35
C LYS A 152 -3.87 1.09 -13.64
N LEU A 153 -3.59 1.67 -14.80
CA LEU A 153 -3.82 1.02 -16.09
C LEU A 153 -2.83 -0.14 -16.34
N GLU A 154 -1.57 0.03 -15.94
CA GLU A 154 -0.55 -1.00 -16.10
C GLU A 154 -0.79 -2.22 -15.19
N THR A 155 -1.33 -2.01 -13.98
CA THR A 155 -1.64 -3.12 -13.06
C THR A 155 -2.99 -3.80 -13.33
N GLY A 156 -3.97 -3.08 -13.89
CA GLY A 156 -5.28 -3.66 -14.23
C GLY A 156 -5.30 -4.49 -15.53
N GLY A 157 -4.24 -4.41 -16.34
CA GLY A 157 -4.11 -5.15 -17.60
C GLY A 157 -3.58 -6.58 -17.49
N ALA A 158 -3.15 -7.02 -16.29
CA ALA A 158 -2.55 -8.33 -16.08
C ALA A 158 -3.56 -9.47 -15.78
N ASP A 159 -4.83 -9.15 -15.53
CA ASP A 159 -5.87 -10.14 -15.19
C ASP A 159 -6.61 -10.74 -16.41
N HIS A 160 -6.21 -10.37 -17.63
CA HIS A 160 -6.79 -10.90 -18.87
C HIS A 160 -5.69 -11.26 -19.89
N ALA A 161 -4.88 -12.27 -19.56
CA ALA A 161 -4.04 -12.98 -20.52
C ALA A 161 -3.98 -14.48 -20.19
#